data_AF-A0A9P6IUR9-F1
#
_entry.id   AF-A0A9P6IUR9-F1
#
_cell.length_a   1.000
_cell.length_b   1.000
_cell.length_c   1.000
_cell.angle_alpha   90.00
_cell.angle_beta   90.00
_cell.angle_gamma   90.00
#
_symmetry.space_group_name_H-M   'P 1'
#
loop_
_entity.id
_entity.type
_entity.pdbx_description
1 polymer ?
#
loop_
_entity_poly.entity_id
_entity_poly.type
_entity_poly.pdbx_seq_one_letter_code
_entity_poly.pdbx_strand_id
1 'polypeptide(L)'
;MMLTEFYYSSLTYAATRTFRDVKYQGLTLDSSTDHQDQIHVYHIAKEFGPASMGGLGMVVTALAVAQQQEQHTVNVVMPHYSFLDEERDIDVAYHITLSIDIRDELQELRQVRFQVHSFQYFEAYDEQALNPVTVWLIGPGDVQPFDRAFNVDDARKIYFQPKALPSEWRDLFFSKAAATFLRSQSQTTRSSEAGLWRPHTVDVIHLHGATNALILHYLQPTHWSRHSTELQPALIYTLHDYLEELLYSNGMESFNKFDDGVCYDNGSTNSSSWIRCHSIRHRRIC
;
A
#
# COMPACT_ATOMS: atom_id res chain seq x y z
N MET A 1 65.56 -10.39 -19.57
CA MET A 1 64.76 -10.35 -18.32
C MET A 1 63.35 -9.97 -18.75
N MET A 2 62.53 -10.99 -19.02
CA MET A 2 61.11 -10.88 -19.40
C MET A 2 60.26 -10.77 -18.15
N LEU A 3 59.29 -9.86 -18.11
CA LEU A 3 58.01 -9.95 -17.38
C LEU A 3 57.01 -9.02 -18.11
N THR A 4 56.30 -9.48 -19.14
CA THR A 4 54.89 -9.99 -19.13
C THR A 4 53.85 -8.99 -18.63
N GLU A 5 53.20 -8.32 -19.58
CA GLU A 5 51.91 -7.65 -19.43
C GLU A 5 50.79 -8.70 -19.26
N PHE A 6 50.03 -8.61 -18.17
CA PHE A 6 48.82 -9.40 -17.99
C PHE A 6 47.63 -8.64 -18.58
N TYR A 7 47.24 -9.00 -19.80
CA TYR A 7 45.90 -8.71 -20.33
C TYR A 7 44.88 -9.57 -19.57
N TYR A 8 44.09 -8.96 -18.69
CA TYR A 8 42.83 -9.55 -18.22
C TYR A 8 41.73 -9.13 -19.18
N SER A 9 41.37 -10.01 -20.11
CA SER A 9 40.09 -9.93 -20.82
C SER A 9 38.99 -10.38 -19.88
N SER A 10 38.24 -9.43 -19.33
CA SER A 10 36.99 -9.74 -18.63
C SER A 10 35.90 -10.02 -19.68
N LEU A 11 35.81 -11.28 -20.10
CA LEU A 11 34.62 -11.82 -20.76
C LEU A 11 33.49 -11.87 -19.73
N THR A 12 32.65 -10.84 -19.68
CA THR A 12 31.38 -10.87 -18.95
C THR A 12 30.41 -11.79 -19.68
N TYR A 13 30.32 -13.02 -19.18
CA TYR A 13 29.30 -13.99 -19.57
C TYR A 13 27.94 -13.50 -19.03
N ALA A 14 27.20 -12.74 -19.85
CA ALA A 14 25.80 -12.44 -19.56
C ALA A 14 24.99 -13.73 -19.76
N ALA A 15 24.81 -14.50 -18.68
CA ALA A 15 23.90 -15.62 -18.69
C ALA A 15 22.47 -15.07 -18.81
N THR A 16 21.95 -15.02 -20.03
CA THR A 16 20.52 -14.83 -20.30
C THR A 16 19.77 -16.00 -19.68
N ARG A 17 19.31 -15.83 -18.44
CA ARG A 17 18.34 -16.73 -17.83
C ARG A 17 17.03 -16.58 -18.62
N THR A 18 16.79 -17.49 -19.55
CA THR A 18 15.49 -17.65 -20.19
C THR A 18 14.56 -18.32 -19.18
N PHE A 19 13.76 -17.52 -18.48
CA PHE A 19 12.65 -18.05 -17.70
C PHE A 19 11.57 -18.55 -18.66
N ARG A 20 10.95 -19.69 -18.33
CA ARG A 20 9.78 -20.16 -19.08
C ARG A 20 8.68 -19.13 -18.90
N ASP A 21 8.08 -18.72 -20.00
CA ASP A 21 6.88 -17.89 -19.95
C ASP A 21 5.78 -18.66 -19.21
N VAL A 22 5.40 -18.15 -18.04
CA VAL A 22 4.33 -18.70 -17.22
C VAL A 22 3.16 -17.76 -17.38
N LYS A 23 2.13 -18.22 -18.09
CA LYS A 23 0.86 -17.51 -18.15
C LYS A 23 0.32 -17.30 -16.74
N TYR A 24 -0.07 -16.06 -16.45
CA TYR A 24 -0.74 -15.72 -15.21
C TYR A 24 -1.97 -16.61 -15.04
N GLN A 25 -2.07 -17.30 -13.91
CA GLN A 25 -3.29 -18.00 -13.52
C GLN A 25 -4.07 -17.02 -12.65
N GLY A 26 -5.14 -16.47 -13.23
CA GLY A 26 -5.96 -15.42 -12.67
C GLY A 26 -6.47 -15.67 -11.25
N LEU A 27 -6.95 -14.61 -10.60
CA LEU A 27 -7.79 -14.73 -9.41
C LEU A 27 -9.10 -15.40 -9.82
N THR A 28 -9.17 -16.72 -9.76
CA THR A 28 -10.44 -17.46 -9.90
C THR A 28 -11.25 -17.27 -8.62
N LEU A 29 -12.05 -16.22 -8.56
CA LEU A 29 -13.12 -16.15 -7.58
C LEU A 29 -14.14 -17.24 -7.92
N ASP A 30 -14.69 -17.90 -6.89
CA ASP A 30 -15.55 -19.08 -7.02
C ASP A 30 -16.63 -18.90 -8.09
N SER A 31 -16.81 -19.87 -8.99
CA SER A 31 -17.76 -19.77 -10.12
C SER A 31 -19.23 -19.78 -9.70
N SER A 32 -19.49 -19.88 -8.39
CA SER A 32 -20.80 -19.82 -7.75
C SER A 32 -21.28 -18.39 -7.47
N THR A 33 -20.37 -17.39 -7.49
CA THR A 33 -20.71 -15.97 -7.41
C THR A 33 -20.91 -15.42 -8.82
N ASP A 34 -22.04 -14.75 -9.04
CA ASP A 34 -22.38 -14.00 -10.25
C ASP A 34 -21.32 -12.90 -10.45
N HIS A 35 -20.24 -13.22 -11.16
CA HIS A 35 -19.11 -12.32 -11.29
C HIS A 35 -19.50 -11.15 -12.19
N GLN A 36 -19.40 -9.95 -11.63
CA GLN A 36 -19.31 -8.72 -12.40
C GLN A 36 -18.21 -8.90 -13.46
N ASP A 37 -18.45 -8.48 -14.70
CA ASP A 37 -17.55 -8.68 -15.85
C ASP A 37 -16.14 -8.08 -15.68
N GLN A 38 -15.84 -7.38 -14.58
CA GLN A 38 -14.55 -6.76 -14.28
C GLN A 38 -14.31 -6.63 -12.76
N ILE A 39 -13.21 -7.21 -12.27
CA ILE A 39 -12.78 -7.13 -10.86
C ILE A 39 -11.87 -5.92 -10.66
N HIS A 40 -12.06 -5.18 -9.58
CA HIS A 40 -11.23 -4.05 -9.15
C HIS A 40 -10.19 -4.49 -8.11
N VAL A 41 -8.93 -4.56 -8.52
CA VAL A 41 -7.80 -4.98 -7.68
C VAL A 41 -6.98 -3.77 -7.27
N TYR A 42 -6.65 -3.66 -5.98
CA TYR A 42 -5.74 -2.66 -5.42
C TYR A 42 -4.51 -3.37 -4.85
N HIS A 43 -3.38 -3.25 -5.53
CA HIS A 43 -2.08 -3.63 -4.97
C HIS A 43 -1.57 -2.52 -4.06
N ILE A 44 -1.04 -2.87 -2.89
CA ILE A 44 -0.39 -1.91 -2.01
C ILE A 44 1.05 -2.32 -1.80
N ALA A 45 1.96 -1.45 -2.24
CA ALA A 45 3.38 -1.71 -2.27
C ALA A 45 4.17 -0.42 -2.04
N LYS A 46 5.42 -0.57 -1.58
CA LYS A 46 6.39 0.53 -1.55
C LYS A 46 7.11 0.73 -2.88
N GLU A 47 7.08 -0.27 -3.75
CA GLU A 47 7.76 -0.27 -5.02
C GLU A 47 6.79 -0.59 -6.16
N PHE A 48 6.87 0.21 -7.22
CA PHE A 48 6.13 -0.01 -8.47
C PHE A 48 6.74 0.83 -9.60
N GLY A 49 6.83 0.25 -10.80
CA GLY A 49 7.32 0.90 -12.01
C GLY A 49 8.67 1.61 -11.77
N PRO A 50 8.77 2.93 -11.99
CA PRO A 50 10.02 3.69 -11.86
C PRO A 50 10.49 3.83 -10.40
N ALA A 51 9.60 3.70 -9.42
CA ALA A 51 9.96 3.64 -8.01
C ALA A 51 10.24 2.20 -7.57
N SER A 52 11.27 1.59 -8.15
CA SER A 52 11.66 0.20 -7.89
C SER A 52 13.13 0.09 -7.53
N MET A 53 13.45 -0.77 -6.56
CA MET A 53 14.81 -0.97 -6.05
C MET A 53 15.30 -2.40 -6.11
N GLY A 54 14.42 -3.35 -6.39
CA GLY A 54 14.80 -4.75 -6.47
C GLY A 54 13.69 -5.66 -6.94
N GLY A 55 13.67 -6.87 -6.38
CA GLY A 55 12.74 -7.92 -6.78
C GLY A 55 11.27 -7.58 -6.51
N LEU A 56 10.98 -6.88 -5.42
CA LEU A 56 9.62 -6.49 -5.05
C LEU A 56 8.97 -5.64 -6.14
N GLY A 57 9.58 -4.51 -6.50
CA GLY A 57 9.02 -3.61 -7.51
C GLY A 57 8.84 -4.29 -8.88
N MET A 58 9.80 -5.13 -9.29
CA MET A 58 9.68 -5.90 -10.53
C MET A 58 8.49 -6.87 -10.51
N VAL A 59 8.30 -7.59 -9.40
CA VAL A 59 7.19 -8.55 -9.25
C VAL A 59 5.84 -7.84 -9.24
N VAL A 60 5.69 -6.77 -8.45
CA VAL A 60 4.44 -6.02 -8.35
C VAL A 60 4.09 -5.39 -9.70
N THR A 61 5.06 -4.82 -10.39
CA THR A 61 4.86 -4.22 -11.72
C THR A 61 4.40 -5.26 -12.74
N ALA A 62 5.12 -6.38 -12.86
CA ALA A 62 4.75 -7.44 -13.80
C ALA A 62 3.38 -8.06 -13.49
N LEU A 63 3.08 -8.27 -12.20
CA LEU A 63 1.79 -8.81 -11.77
C LEU A 63 0.63 -7.87 -12.11
N ALA A 64 0.78 -6.58 -11.79
CA ALA A 64 -0.27 -5.59 -12.04
C ALA A 64 -0.54 -5.43 -13.54
N VAL A 65 0.51 -5.39 -14.37
CA VAL A 65 0.36 -5.33 -15.84
C VAL A 65 -0.31 -6.60 -16.38
N ALA A 66 0.11 -7.79 -15.93
CA ALA A 66 -0.50 -9.04 -16.37
C ALA A 66 -1.98 -9.12 -15.98
N GLN A 67 -2.35 -8.68 -14.78
CA GLN A 67 -3.76 -8.62 -14.35
C GLN A 67 -4.57 -7.61 -15.17
N GLN A 68 -3.97 -6.46 -15.51
CA GLN A 68 -4.63 -5.41 -16.29
C GLN A 68 -4.94 -5.87 -17.72
N GLN A 69 -4.13 -6.77 -18.27
CA GLN A 69 -4.33 -7.40 -19.59
C GLN A 69 -5.46 -8.45 -19.59
N GLU A 70 -5.72 -9.09 -18.45
CA GLU A 70 -6.77 -10.12 -18.27
C GLU A 70 -8.13 -9.50 -17.86
N GLN A 71 -8.43 -8.28 -18.32
CA GLN A 71 -9.71 -7.57 -18.13
C GLN A 71 -10.04 -7.19 -16.68
N HIS A 72 -9.08 -7.16 -15.76
CA HIS A 72 -9.26 -6.56 -14.43
C HIS A 72 -9.04 -5.05 -14.47
N THR A 73 -9.66 -4.31 -13.56
CA THR A 73 -9.28 -2.91 -13.28
C THR A 73 -8.22 -2.92 -12.19
N VAL A 74 -6.97 -2.69 -12.57
CA VAL A 74 -5.84 -2.77 -11.64
C VAL A 74 -5.42 -1.38 -11.18
N ASN A 75 -5.29 -1.25 -9.88
CA ASN A 75 -4.83 -0.06 -9.19
C ASN A 75 -3.61 -0.42 -8.34
N VAL A 76 -2.66 0.51 -8.24
CA VAL A 76 -1.55 0.41 -7.28
C VAL A 76 -1.60 1.59 -6.34
N VAL A 77 -1.52 1.35 -5.03
CA VAL A 77 -1.38 2.39 -4.01
C VAL A 77 0.03 2.31 -3.46
N MET A 78 0.76 3.42 -3.56
CA MET A 78 2.13 3.52 -3.09
C MET A 78 2.41 4.90 -2.49
N PRO A 79 3.53 5.08 -1.77
CA PRO A 79 3.90 6.40 -1.30
C PRO A 79 4.22 7.36 -2.46
N HIS A 80 3.86 8.64 -2.30
CA HIS A 80 4.24 9.69 -3.24
C HIS A 80 5.70 10.09 -3.00
N TYR A 81 6.62 9.38 -3.66
CA TYR A 81 8.03 9.77 -3.62
C TYR A 81 8.27 11.02 -4.45
N SER A 82 8.90 12.04 -3.87
CA SER A 82 9.03 13.36 -4.51
C SER A 82 9.77 13.35 -5.86
N PHE A 83 10.70 12.42 -6.10
CA PHE A 83 11.37 12.33 -7.40
C PHE A 83 10.43 11.94 -8.56
N LEU A 84 9.26 11.35 -8.27
CA LEU A 84 8.28 11.01 -9.31
C LEU A 84 7.71 12.24 -10.01
N ASP A 85 7.70 13.40 -9.34
CA ASP A 85 7.25 14.67 -9.92
C ASP A 85 8.21 15.19 -11.00
N GLU A 86 9.45 14.69 -11.03
CA GLU A 86 10.50 15.07 -11.98
C GLU A 86 10.68 14.03 -13.10
N GLU A 87 9.98 12.90 -13.03
CA GLU A 87 10.10 11.82 -14.01
C GLU A 87 9.38 12.19 -15.32
N ARG A 88 10.08 12.09 -16.45
CA ARG A 88 9.66 12.73 -17.71
C ARG A 88 8.36 12.16 -18.30
N ASP A 89 8.06 10.91 -17.97
CA ASP A 89 6.94 10.15 -18.54
C ASP A 89 5.80 9.94 -17.52
N ILE A 90 5.81 10.69 -16.41
CA ILE A 90 4.77 10.63 -15.38
C ILE A 90 4.06 11.98 -15.28
N ASP A 91 2.75 11.98 -15.55
CA ASP A 91 1.88 13.13 -15.30
C ASP A 91 1.11 12.91 -14.00
N VAL A 92 1.62 13.47 -12.91
CA VAL A 92 1.02 13.35 -11.57
C VAL A 92 -0.11 14.37 -11.41
N ALA A 93 -1.34 13.88 -11.24
CA ALA A 93 -2.54 14.69 -11.04
C ALA A 93 -3.03 14.63 -9.59
N TYR A 94 -3.47 15.77 -9.05
CA TYR A 94 -4.16 15.82 -7.75
C TYR A 94 -5.52 15.11 -7.82
N HIS A 95 -5.83 14.29 -6.80
CA HIS A 95 -7.12 13.61 -6.69
C HIS A 95 -7.96 14.12 -5.52
N ILE A 96 -7.46 14.03 -4.28
CA ILE A 96 -8.21 14.38 -3.07
C ILE A 96 -7.28 14.72 -1.90
N THR A 97 -7.82 15.39 -0.89
CA THR A 97 -7.17 15.56 0.42
C THR A 97 -7.97 14.79 1.47
N LEU A 98 -7.27 13.94 2.22
CA LEU A 98 -7.83 13.13 3.30
C LEU A 98 -7.11 13.45 4.61
N SER A 99 -7.57 12.85 5.70
CA SER A 99 -6.99 13.04 7.02
C SER A 99 -7.00 11.77 7.84
N ILE A 100 -5.97 11.61 8.66
CA ILE A 100 -5.90 10.57 9.71
C ILE A 100 -5.67 11.23 11.06
N ASP A 101 -6.14 10.59 12.12
CA ASP A 101 -5.82 11.00 13.48
C ASP A 101 -4.56 10.27 13.97
N ILE A 102 -3.66 11.00 14.63
CA ILE A 102 -2.42 10.47 15.20
C ILE A 102 -2.26 11.05 16.60
N ARG A 103 -1.81 10.26 17.58
CA ARG A 103 -1.52 10.76 18.91
C ARG A 103 -0.23 11.55 18.93
N ASP A 104 -0.23 12.71 19.58
CA ASP A 104 0.99 13.47 19.84
C ASP A 104 1.75 12.93 21.07
N GLU A 105 2.78 13.66 21.50
CA GLU A 105 3.57 13.31 22.68
C GLU A 105 2.76 13.35 23.99
N LEU A 106 1.67 14.12 24.02
CA LEU A 106 0.74 14.24 25.15
C LEU A 106 -0.40 13.21 25.09
N GLN A 107 -0.36 12.28 24.12
CA GLN A 107 -1.39 11.29 23.84
C GLN A 107 -2.73 11.86 23.32
N GLU A 108 -2.73 13.13 22.91
CA GLU A 108 -3.89 13.79 22.34
C GLU A 108 -4.01 13.46 20.84
N LEU A 109 -5.23 13.22 20.38
CA LEU A 109 -5.48 12.97 18.96
C LEU A 109 -5.32 14.28 18.18
N ARG A 110 -4.43 14.23 17.20
CA ARG A 110 -4.18 15.31 16.26
C ARG A 110 -4.46 14.83 14.84
N GLN A 111 -5.29 15.58 14.14
CA GLN A 111 -5.56 15.34 12.73
C GLN A 111 -4.35 15.73 11.88
N VAL A 112 -3.93 14.84 11.01
CA VAL A 112 -2.89 15.04 10.00
C VAL A 112 -3.54 14.86 8.63
N ARG A 113 -3.49 15.90 7.81
CA ARG A 113 -4.02 15.87 6.44
C ARG A 113 -2.93 15.46 5.48
N PHE A 114 -3.31 14.74 4.44
CA PHE A 114 -2.41 14.32 3.37
C PHE A 114 -3.14 14.39 2.03
N GLN A 115 -2.39 14.59 0.97
CA GLN A 115 -2.93 14.62 -0.38
C GLN A 115 -2.77 13.25 -1.04
N VAL A 116 -3.71 12.90 -1.90
CA VAL A 116 -3.62 11.75 -2.79
C VAL A 116 -3.54 12.27 -4.21
N HIS A 117 -2.54 11.79 -4.93
CA HIS A 117 -2.35 12.06 -6.35
C HIS A 117 -2.51 10.76 -7.14
N SER A 118 -2.56 10.85 -8.46
CA SER A 118 -2.51 9.69 -9.33
C SER A 118 -1.82 9.97 -10.65
N PHE A 119 -1.37 8.89 -11.30
CA PHE A 119 -0.93 8.89 -12.69
C PHE A 119 -1.30 7.56 -13.35
N GLN A 120 -1.20 7.51 -14.68
CA GLN A 120 -1.42 6.30 -15.46
C GLN A 120 -0.07 5.69 -15.84
N TYR A 121 0.15 4.43 -15.49
CA TYR A 121 1.37 3.71 -15.83
C TYR A 121 1.16 2.87 -17.08
N PHE A 122 2.04 3.09 -18.07
CA PHE A 122 2.12 2.33 -19.31
C PHE A 122 3.43 1.54 -19.31
N GLU A 123 3.38 0.25 -19.67
CA GLU A 123 4.60 -0.53 -19.80
C GLU A 123 5.33 -0.11 -21.09
N ALA A 124 6.60 0.31 -20.96
CA ALA A 124 7.39 0.98 -22.00
C ALA A 124 7.61 0.21 -23.33
N TYR A 125 7.15 -1.04 -23.43
CA TYR A 125 7.24 -1.84 -24.66
C TYR A 125 5.94 -1.90 -25.46
N ASP A 126 4.86 -1.31 -24.94
CA ASP A 126 3.56 -1.31 -25.60
C ASP A 126 2.90 0.06 -25.47
N GLU A 127 3.31 1.02 -26.31
CA GLU A 127 2.61 2.30 -26.49
C GLU A 127 1.16 2.11 -27.00
N GLN A 128 0.80 0.89 -27.41
CA GLN A 128 -0.55 0.48 -27.79
C GLN A 128 -1.27 -0.25 -26.65
N ALA A 129 -0.69 -0.33 -25.45
CA ALA A 129 -1.38 -0.83 -24.27
C ALA A 129 -2.59 0.07 -24.00
N LEU A 130 -3.76 -0.38 -24.47
CA LEU A 130 -5.01 0.37 -24.41
C LEU A 130 -5.51 0.57 -22.97
N ASN A 131 -4.94 -0.15 -22.01
CA ASN A 131 -5.39 -0.21 -20.62
C ASN A 131 -4.23 0.04 -19.65
N PRO A 132 -3.97 1.30 -19.25
CA PRO A 132 -2.95 1.60 -18.24
C PRO A 132 -3.34 1.12 -16.85
N VAL A 133 -2.34 0.88 -16.01
CA VAL A 133 -2.53 0.67 -14.57
C VAL A 133 -2.65 2.03 -13.89
N THR A 134 -3.71 2.25 -13.11
CA THR A 134 -3.83 3.48 -12.32
C THR A 134 -2.97 3.40 -11.07
N VAL A 135 -2.10 4.37 -10.86
CA VAL A 135 -1.25 4.47 -9.67
C VAL A 135 -1.73 5.60 -8.79
N TRP A 136 -2.05 5.31 -7.54
CA TRP A 136 -2.45 6.22 -6.49
C TRP A 136 -1.27 6.48 -5.55
N LEU A 137 -0.97 7.75 -5.34
CA LEU A 137 0.18 8.22 -4.58
C LEU A 137 -0.28 8.85 -3.27
N ILE A 138 0.09 8.24 -2.15
CA ILE A 138 -0.18 8.78 -0.81
C ILE A 138 0.91 9.78 -0.45
N GLY A 139 0.53 11.06 -0.42
CA GLY A 139 1.41 12.19 -0.12
C GLY A 139 1.86 12.30 1.34
N PRO A 140 2.79 13.23 1.62
CA PRO A 140 3.20 13.56 2.97
C PRO A 140 2.05 14.15 3.79
N GLY A 141 2.21 14.12 5.12
CA GLY A 141 1.31 14.81 6.04
C GLY A 141 1.53 16.32 6.03
N ASP A 142 0.59 17.10 6.57
CA ASP A 142 0.71 18.56 6.68
C ASP A 142 1.33 19.04 7.99
N VAL A 143 1.86 18.12 8.81
CA VAL A 143 2.49 18.42 10.11
C VAL A 143 3.83 17.71 10.27
N GLN A 144 4.78 18.33 10.96
CA GLN A 144 6.05 17.71 11.34
C GLN A 144 5.84 16.52 12.31
N PRO A 145 6.59 15.41 12.16
CA PRO A 145 7.61 15.15 11.15
C PRO A 145 7.09 14.52 9.83
N PHE A 146 5.76 14.36 9.68
CA PHE A 146 5.12 13.66 8.57
C PHE A 146 5.11 14.45 7.25
N ASP A 147 5.32 15.76 7.30
CA ASP A 147 5.56 16.61 6.12
C ASP A 147 6.84 16.27 5.35
N ARG A 148 7.70 15.43 5.94
CA ARG A 148 8.89 14.88 5.30
C ARG A 148 8.72 13.44 4.83
N ALA A 149 7.54 12.85 5.03
CA ALA A 149 7.30 11.49 4.56
C ALA A 149 7.51 11.43 3.05
N PHE A 150 8.25 10.43 2.59
CA PHE A 150 8.48 10.14 1.17
C PHE A 150 9.23 11.22 0.37
N ASN A 151 9.79 12.22 1.05
CA ASN A 151 10.69 13.19 0.43
C ASN A 151 12.06 12.54 0.15
N VAL A 152 12.22 12.04 -1.07
CA VAL A 152 13.41 11.35 -1.59
C VAL A 152 13.65 11.79 -3.03
N ASP A 153 14.90 11.99 -3.39
CA ASP A 153 15.37 12.51 -4.69
C ASP A 153 15.72 11.41 -5.70
N ASP A 154 15.64 10.13 -5.30
CA ASP A 154 16.04 9.00 -6.12
C ASP A 154 15.36 7.71 -5.64
N ALA A 155 15.00 6.83 -6.57
CA ALA A 155 14.44 5.50 -6.28
C ALA A 155 15.31 4.71 -5.29
N ARG A 156 16.64 4.88 -5.32
CA ARG A 156 17.61 4.27 -4.39
C ARG A 156 17.48 4.69 -2.95
N LYS A 157 16.70 5.73 -2.68
CA LYS A 157 16.49 6.27 -1.34
C LYS A 157 15.07 6.06 -0.84
N ILE A 158 14.19 5.32 -1.53
CA ILE A 158 12.81 5.06 -1.02
C ILE A 158 12.78 4.40 0.37
N TYR A 159 13.80 3.60 0.70
CA TYR A 159 13.98 3.01 2.04
C TYR A 159 14.78 3.87 3.01
N PHE A 160 15.42 4.94 2.54
CA PHE A 160 16.22 5.83 3.37
C PHE A 160 15.38 6.48 4.47
N GLN A 161 15.96 6.65 5.66
CA GLN A 161 15.29 7.25 6.81
C GLN A 161 15.60 8.76 6.88
N PRO A 162 14.58 9.64 6.72
CA PRO A 162 14.78 11.07 6.89
C PRO A 162 15.17 11.41 8.33
N LYS A 163 15.96 12.48 8.50
CA LYS A 163 16.27 13.01 9.84
C LYS A 163 14.98 13.43 10.54
N ALA A 164 14.81 12.99 11.79
CA ALA A 164 13.66 13.25 12.67
C ALA A 164 12.34 12.54 12.31
N LEU A 165 12.31 11.66 11.31
CA LEU A 165 11.17 10.76 11.06
C LEU A 165 11.64 9.30 11.19
N PRO A 166 11.26 8.58 12.26
CA PRO A 166 11.50 7.14 12.36
C PRO A 166 10.92 6.41 11.15
N SER A 167 11.67 5.44 10.59
CA SER A 167 11.21 4.62 9.46
C SER A 167 9.88 3.94 9.77
N GLU A 168 9.74 3.44 11.00
CA GLU A 168 8.52 2.84 11.52
C GLU A 168 7.32 3.80 11.51
N TRP A 169 7.50 5.06 11.93
CA TRP A 169 6.43 6.06 11.91
C TRP A 169 6.02 6.42 10.49
N ARG A 170 6.96 6.44 9.54
CA ARG A 170 6.66 6.65 8.12
C ARG A 170 5.82 5.50 7.57
N ASP A 171 6.16 4.26 7.92
CA ASP A 171 5.46 3.06 7.44
C ASP A 171 4.05 2.94 8.05
N LEU A 172 3.90 3.27 9.34
CA LEU A 172 2.61 3.35 10.02
C LEU A 172 1.73 4.49 9.48
N PHE A 173 2.33 5.65 9.21
CA PHE A 173 1.66 6.77 8.55
C PHE A 173 1.12 6.34 7.18
N PHE A 174 1.96 5.73 6.33
CA PHE A 174 1.54 5.21 5.04
C PHE A 174 0.39 4.21 5.19
N SER A 175 0.53 3.23 6.09
CA SER A 175 -0.47 2.18 6.29
C SER A 175 -1.84 2.76 6.68
N LYS A 176 -1.87 3.70 7.62
CA LYS A 176 -3.13 4.31 8.07
C LYS A 176 -3.74 5.23 7.01
N ALA A 177 -2.91 6.00 6.30
CA ALA A 177 -3.34 6.87 5.22
C ALA A 177 -3.87 6.08 4.02
N ALA A 178 -3.19 5.02 3.60
CA ALA A 178 -3.61 4.12 2.54
C ALA A 178 -4.94 3.42 2.88
N ALA A 179 -5.10 2.93 4.11
CA ALA A 179 -6.37 2.36 4.56
C ALA A 179 -7.51 3.38 4.52
N THR A 180 -7.25 4.63 4.92
CA THR A 180 -8.23 5.74 4.85
C THR A 180 -8.62 6.05 3.41
N PHE A 181 -7.64 6.06 2.49
CA PHE A 181 -7.89 6.21 1.06
C PHE A 181 -8.73 5.07 0.50
N LEU A 182 -8.38 3.82 0.77
CA LEU A 182 -9.13 2.64 0.31
C LEU A 182 -10.59 2.68 0.77
N ARG A 183 -10.85 3.06 2.03
CA ARG A 183 -12.21 3.27 2.54
C ARG A 183 -12.96 4.36 1.77
N SER A 184 -12.30 5.47 1.44
CA SER A 184 -12.91 6.55 0.66
C SER A 184 -13.30 6.10 -0.75
N GLN A 185 -12.48 5.24 -1.37
CA GLN A 185 -12.80 4.67 -2.69
C GLN A 185 -14.05 3.81 -2.61
N SER A 186 -14.18 2.96 -1.59
CA SER A 186 -15.36 2.11 -1.39
C SER A 186 -16.65 2.90 -1.11
N GLN A 187 -16.56 4.12 -0.56
CA GLN A 187 -17.72 4.95 -0.18
C GLN A 187 -18.20 5.92 -1.27
N THR A 188 -17.45 6.13 -2.34
CA THR A 188 -17.70 7.20 -3.34
C THR A 188 -18.94 6.96 -4.23
N THR A 189 -19.72 5.91 -4.00
CA THR A 189 -20.85 5.48 -4.84
C THR A 189 -22.23 5.94 -4.33
N ARG A 190 -22.38 7.23 -4.01
CA ARG A 190 -23.67 7.82 -3.61
C ARG A 190 -24.15 9.02 -4.44
N SER A 191 -23.65 9.24 -5.66
CA SER A 191 -24.21 10.24 -6.59
C SER A 191 -25.20 9.60 -7.56
N SER A 192 -26.49 9.84 -7.31
CA SER A 192 -27.62 9.46 -8.13
C SER A 192 -27.84 10.46 -9.28
N GLU A 193 -27.59 10.06 -10.53
CA GLU A 193 -28.31 10.62 -11.69
C GLU A 193 -28.80 9.57 -12.70
N ALA A 194 -28.47 8.28 -12.56
CA ALA A 194 -28.86 7.26 -13.54
C ALA A 194 -29.49 5.97 -13.00
N GLY A 195 -29.74 5.84 -11.69
CA GLY A 195 -30.46 4.68 -11.13
C GLY A 195 -29.77 3.30 -11.29
N LEU A 196 -28.58 3.23 -11.92
CA LEU A 196 -27.73 2.05 -11.86
C LEU A 196 -26.91 2.10 -10.57
N TRP A 197 -27.32 1.28 -9.61
CA TRP A 197 -26.48 0.88 -8.50
C TRP A 197 -25.22 0.22 -9.08
N ARG A 198 -24.05 0.85 -8.92
CA ARG A 198 -22.76 0.15 -9.07
C ARG A 198 -22.18 0.00 -7.69
N PRO A 199 -22.50 -1.10 -6.99
CA PRO A 199 -21.97 -1.34 -5.67
C PRO A 199 -20.53 -1.87 -5.86
N HIS A 200 -19.59 -1.34 -5.06
CA HIS A 200 -18.19 -1.80 -4.92
C HIS A 200 -17.21 -1.33 -6.01
N THR A 201 -16.30 -0.42 -5.63
CA THR A 201 -15.15 0.02 -6.44
C THR A 201 -13.84 -0.69 -6.07
N VAL A 202 -13.87 -1.52 -5.01
CA VAL A 202 -12.72 -2.24 -4.46
C VAL A 202 -13.15 -3.65 -4.12
N ASP A 203 -12.75 -4.63 -4.94
CA ASP A 203 -13.09 -6.04 -4.74
C ASP A 203 -11.97 -6.79 -4.02
N VAL A 204 -10.73 -6.47 -4.37
CA VAL A 204 -9.54 -7.13 -3.83
C VAL A 204 -8.51 -6.09 -3.38
N ILE A 205 -7.99 -6.28 -2.18
CA ILE A 205 -6.86 -5.53 -1.63
C ILE A 205 -5.70 -6.51 -1.45
N HIS A 206 -4.64 -6.30 -2.23
CA HIS A 206 -3.46 -7.17 -2.27
C HIS A 206 -2.25 -6.44 -1.68
N LEU A 207 -1.87 -6.82 -0.47
CA LEU A 207 -0.74 -6.24 0.26
C LEU A 207 0.57 -6.95 -0.08
N HIS A 208 1.61 -6.16 -0.35
CA HIS A 208 2.95 -6.66 -0.66
C HIS A 208 3.96 -6.22 0.41
N GLY A 209 4.54 -7.19 1.10
CA GLY A 209 5.61 -6.99 2.09
C GLY A 209 5.13 -6.54 3.47
N ALA A 210 5.94 -6.83 4.50
CA ALA A 210 5.57 -6.67 5.90
C ALA A 210 5.27 -5.22 6.32
N THR A 211 5.91 -4.23 5.69
CA THR A 211 5.69 -2.82 6.04
C THR A 211 4.29 -2.30 5.70
N ASN A 212 3.52 -3.06 4.92
CA ASN A 212 2.14 -2.75 4.55
C ASN A 212 1.12 -3.59 5.34
N ALA A 213 1.57 -4.55 6.16
CA ALA A 213 0.68 -5.52 6.81
C ALA A 213 -0.33 -4.87 7.78
N LEU A 214 0.05 -3.77 8.44
CA LEU A 214 -0.84 -3.06 9.38
C LEU A 214 -2.01 -2.34 8.72
N ILE A 215 -2.04 -2.24 7.39
CA ILE A 215 -3.23 -1.82 6.65
C ILE A 215 -4.42 -2.72 7.00
N LEU A 216 -4.21 -4.04 7.19
CA LEU A 216 -5.29 -4.96 7.57
C LEU A 216 -5.93 -4.58 8.91
N HIS A 217 -5.12 -4.15 9.88
CA HIS A 217 -5.62 -3.66 11.16
C HIS A 217 -6.49 -2.42 10.95
N TYR A 218 -6.01 -1.47 10.15
CA TYR A 218 -6.77 -0.28 9.76
C TYR A 218 -7.85 -0.55 8.70
N LEU A 219 -8.15 -1.78 8.31
CA LEU A 219 -9.32 -2.08 7.47
C LEU A 219 -10.39 -2.86 8.24
N GLN A 220 -10.14 -3.19 9.51
CA GLN A 220 -11.08 -3.97 10.32
C GLN A 220 -12.45 -3.27 10.42
N PRO A 221 -13.56 -4.04 10.41
CA PRO A 221 -14.91 -3.50 10.46
C PRO A 221 -15.24 -2.69 11.72
N THR A 222 -14.46 -2.81 12.80
CA THR A 222 -14.58 -1.92 13.97
C THR A 222 -14.31 -0.46 13.63
N HIS A 223 -13.53 -0.21 12.58
CA HIS A 223 -13.30 1.13 12.03
C HIS A 223 -14.19 1.42 10.80
N TRP A 224 -14.95 0.43 10.33
CA TRP A 224 -16.01 0.60 9.35
C TRP A 224 -17.28 0.99 10.10
N SER A 225 -18.01 2.00 9.64
CA SER A 225 -19.25 2.39 10.33
C SER A 225 -20.18 1.16 10.41
N ARG A 226 -20.63 0.80 11.63
CA ARG A 226 -21.48 -0.36 11.98
C ARG A 226 -22.78 -0.51 11.15
N HIS A 227 -23.07 0.45 10.28
CA HIS A 227 -24.28 0.54 9.46
C HIS A 227 -24.05 0.31 7.97
N SER A 228 -22.83 0.00 7.52
CA SER A 228 -22.60 -0.36 6.13
C SER A 228 -22.82 -1.86 5.92
N THR A 229 -23.81 -2.17 5.09
CA THR A 229 -24.10 -3.49 4.54
C THR A 229 -23.19 -3.82 3.34
N GLU A 230 -22.08 -3.11 3.16
CA GLU A 230 -21.18 -3.31 2.02
C GLU A 230 -20.37 -4.60 2.22
N LEU A 231 -20.34 -5.42 1.16
CA LEU A 231 -19.39 -6.53 1.04
C LEU A 231 -17.97 -6.01 1.30
N GLN A 232 -17.26 -6.68 2.20
CA GLN A 232 -15.86 -6.38 2.47
C GLN A 232 -15.00 -6.88 1.30
N PRO A 233 -13.96 -6.13 0.90
CA PRO A 233 -13.03 -6.59 -0.11
C PRO A 233 -12.30 -7.85 0.36
N ALA A 234 -11.96 -8.73 -0.58
CA ALA A 234 -11.06 -9.84 -0.32
C ALA A 234 -9.67 -9.29 0.02
N LEU A 235 -9.06 -9.81 1.08
CA LEU A 235 -7.76 -9.39 1.57
C LEU A 235 -6.72 -10.45 1.21
N ILE A 236 -5.72 -10.08 0.42
CA ILE A 236 -4.60 -10.94 0.03
C ILE A 236 -3.32 -10.32 0.60
N TYR A 237 -2.47 -11.14 1.21
CA TYR A 237 -1.15 -10.73 1.67
C TYR A 237 -0.09 -11.61 1.02
N THR A 238 0.98 -11.00 0.51
CA THR A 238 2.09 -11.72 -0.12
C THR A 238 3.42 -11.34 0.52
N LEU A 239 4.14 -12.39 0.94
CA LEU A 239 5.52 -12.33 1.39
C LEU A 239 6.46 -12.32 0.16
N HIS A 240 7.39 -11.38 0.11
CA HIS A 240 8.45 -11.22 -0.88
C HIS A 240 9.83 -11.55 -0.31
N ASP A 241 10.09 -11.24 0.96
CA ASP A 241 11.36 -11.57 1.63
C ASP A 241 11.09 -12.26 2.97
N TYR A 242 11.40 -13.56 3.04
CA TYR A 242 11.14 -14.34 4.25
C TYR A 242 11.96 -13.86 5.46
N LEU A 243 13.15 -13.29 5.29
CA LEU A 243 13.98 -12.83 6.41
C LEU A 243 13.48 -11.49 6.93
N GLU A 244 13.28 -10.53 6.03
CA GLU A 244 12.82 -9.20 6.45
C GLU A 244 11.43 -9.28 7.06
N GLU A 245 10.54 -10.10 6.50
CA GLU A 245 9.15 -10.13 6.93
C GLU A 245 8.92 -10.91 8.23
N LEU A 246 9.72 -11.95 8.50
CA LEU A 246 9.66 -12.65 9.80
C LEU A 246 10.23 -11.83 10.95
N LEU A 247 11.14 -10.90 10.65
CA LEU A 247 11.79 -10.06 11.66
C LEU A 247 11.15 -8.68 11.77
N TYR A 248 10.30 -8.30 10.82
CA TYR A 248 9.61 -7.03 10.85
C TYR A 248 8.67 -6.97 12.05
N SER A 249 8.86 -5.95 12.87
CA SER A 249 8.04 -5.70 14.05
C SER A 249 7.90 -4.20 14.25
N ASN A 250 6.74 -3.82 14.79
CA ASN A 250 6.50 -2.46 15.23
C ASN A 250 6.58 -2.41 16.76
N GLY A 251 7.30 -1.42 17.30
CA GLY A 251 7.29 -1.08 18.70
C GLY A 251 5.89 -0.59 19.12
N MET A 252 5.45 -1.03 20.30
CA MET A 252 4.13 -0.65 20.83
C MET A 252 3.96 0.86 20.99
N GLU A 253 5.04 1.59 21.29
CA GLU A 253 5.00 3.06 21.40
C GLU A 253 4.65 3.70 20.06
N SER A 254 5.31 3.27 18.98
CA SER A 254 5.00 3.69 17.62
C SER A 254 3.59 3.28 17.22
N PHE A 255 3.20 2.02 17.45
CA PHE A 255 1.83 1.57 17.13
C PHE A 255 0.77 2.40 17.85
N ASN A 256 0.90 2.62 19.16
CA ASN A 256 -0.06 3.40 19.96
C ASN A 256 -0.21 4.84 19.43
N LYS A 257 0.83 5.39 18.80
CA LYS A 257 0.76 6.69 18.14
C LYS A 257 -0.28 6.72 17.02
N PHE A 258 -0.47 5.61 16.32
CA PHE A 258 -1.38 5.48 15.17
C PHE A 258 -2.65 4.68 15.49
N ASP A 259 -2.78 4.15 16.70
CA ASP A 259 -3.97 3.44 17.14
C ASP A 259 -5.12 4.41 17.46
N ASP A 260 -6.30 4.13 16.89
CA ASP A 260 -7.53 4.88 17.15
C ASP A 260 -8.05 4.64 18.58
N GLY A 261 -7.52 3.64 19.29
CA GLY A 261 -7.94 3.32 20.66
C GLY A 261 -9.33 2.71 20.73
N VAL A 262 -9.78 2.05 19.65
CA VAL A 262 -11.05 1.34 19.64
C VAL A 262 -10.94 0.17 20.61
N CYS A 263 -11.58 0.32 21.77
CA CYS A 263 -11.65 -0.73 22.75
C CYS A 263 -12.39 -1.92 22.14
N TYR A 264 -11.70 -3.03 21.91
CA TYR A 264 -12.35 -4.28 21.57
C TYR A 264 -13.22 -4.71 22.75
N ASP A 265 -14.54 -4.59 22.61
CA ASP A 265 -15.48 -5.29 23.47
C ASP A 265 -15.29 -6.79 23.20
N ASN A 266 -14.39 -7.41 23.97
CA ASN A 266 -14.32 -8.86 24.06
C ASN A 266 -15.68 -9.31 24.56
N GLY A 267 -16.49 -9.86 23.66
CA GLY A 267 -17.82 -10.38 23.94
C GLY A 267 -17.76 -11.42 25.05
N SER A 268 -17.81 -10.96 26.30
CA SER A 268 -18.14 -11.77 27.46
C SER A 268 -19.54 -11.36 27.86
N THR A 269 -20.49 -12.16 27.41
CA THR A 269 -21.81 -12.22 28.02
C THR A 269 -21.63 -12.65 29.47
N ASN A 270 -21.57 -11.68 30.39
CA ASN A 270 -22.39 -11.69 31.61
C ASN A 270 -22.11 -10.47 32.49
N SER A 271 -23.13 -9.62 32.56
CA SER A 271 -23.56 -8.80 33.71
C SER A 271 -22.57 -7.82 34.38
N SER A 272 -23.10 -6.60 34.56
CA SER A 272 -22.65 -5.50 35.42
C SER A 272 -21.51 -4.60 34.93
N SER A 273 -21.90 -3.63 34.11
CA SER A 273 -21.51 -2.20 34.19
C SER A 273 -20.27 -1.86 35.03
N TRP A 274 -19.12 -1.66 34.39
CA TRP A 274 -18.15 -0.60 34.70
C TRP A 274 -17.26 -0.35 33.48
N ILE A 275 -17.62 0.65 32.68
CA ILE A 275 -16.68 1.24 31.71
C ILE A 275 -15.64 2.01 32.54
N ARG A 276 -14.43 1.45 32.66
CA ARG A 276 -13.23 2.20 33.05
C ARG A 276 -12.13 1.92 32.04
N CYS A 277 -12.02 2.83 31.08
CA CYS A 277 -10.82 2.98 30.27
C CYS A 277 -9.75 3.60 31.17
N HIS A 278 -8.94 2.80 31.86
CA HIS A 278 -7.74 3.25 32.57
C HIS A 278 -6.68 2.13 32.65
N SER A 279 -5.43 2.53 32.36
CA SER A 279 -4.15 1.87 32.65
C SER A 279 -3.71 0.74 31.70
N ILE A 280 -2.89 1.14 30.72
CA ILE A 280 -1.86 0.31 30.08
C ILE A 280 -1.00 -0.34 31.19
N ARG A 281 -1.16 -1.64 31.39
CA ARG A 281 -0.15 -2.49 32.03
C ARG A 281 0.53 -3.30 30.94
N HIS A 282 1.85 -3.13 30.85
CA HIS A 282 2.75 -3.89 30.00
C HIS A 282 2.38 -5.38 29.93
N ARG A 283 2.06 -5.84 28.73
CA ARG A 283 2.34 -7.21 28.30
C ARG A 283 2.92 -7.16 26.91
N ARG A 284 4.17 -7.62 26.80
CA ARG A 284 4.78 -8.05 25.55
C ARG A 284 3.91 -9.17 24.98
N ILE A 285 3.55 -9.06 23.72
CA ILE A 285 3.05 -10.19 22.93
C ILE A 285 4.16 -10.49 21.93
N CYS A 286 4.59 -11.75 21.95
CA CYS A 286 5.58 -12.32 21.05
C CYS A 286 5.02 -12.46 19.63
#